data_AF-A0A434VLZ4-F1
#
_entry.id   AF-A0A434VLZ4-F1
#
_cell.length_a   1.000
_cell.length_b   1.000
_cell.length_c   1.000
_cell.angle_alpha   90.00
_cell.angle_beta   90.00
_cell.angle_gamma   90.00
#
_symmetry.space_group_name_H-M   'P 1'
#
loop_
_entity.id
_entity.type
_entity.pdbx_description
1 polymer ?
#
loop_
_entity_poly.entity_id
_entity_poly.type
_entity_poly.pdbx_seq_one_letter_code
_entity_poly.pdbx_strand_id
1 'polypeptide(L)'
;QKGQLGERIVQLEKEIAGDTAQMEAKSKEIELVQKELASVRVLWGKKLISIDRLTSTEREATRLDGERGQLVAALAQAQGRIAEIKLQIIQIDLDLSTEVNRDLRDIDGKTGELFERKVAAEDQLKRVDIRAPQDGVVQQSLAYTIGGVIQPGQTIMQVVPDNDSLAVEAKIAPSDIDQLWGGQSASLRFSAFNQRTTPQIEGVVERISPDITTDQRTGVSYYTVRIKTTAAEVARLGEVKLVPGMPVESFIKTGDRSVMSYLVKPLQDQITRAFRE
;
A
#
# COMPACT_ATOMS: atom_id res chain seq x y z
N GLN A 1 -6.23 42.87 5.20
CA GLN A 1 -7.16 42.82 6.36
C GLN A 1 -6.43 42.93 7.69
N LYS A 2 -5.53 42.00 8.07
CA LYS A 2 -4.77 42.10 9.34
C LYS A 2 -3.97 43.39 9.52
N GLY A 3 -3.31 43.89 8.47
CA GLY A 3 -2.59 45.17 8.54
C GLY A 3 -3.48 46.35 8.92
N GLN A 4 -4.72 46.39 8.42
CA GLN A 4 -5.69 47.44 8.77
C GLN A 4 -6.17 47.32 10.23
N LEU A 5 -6.34 46.09 10.74
CA LEU A 5 -6.66 45.84 12.15
C LEU A 5 -5.49 46.22 13.07
N GLY A 6 -4.26 45.95 12.64
CA GLY A 6 -3.05 46.39 13.34
C GLY A 6 -2.95 47.91 13.44
N GLU A 7 -3.17 48.63 12.35
CA GLU A 7 -3.20 50.10 12.35
C GLU A 7 -4.29 50.67 13.29
N ARG A 8 -5.47 50.02 13.36
CA ARG A 8 -6.52 50.40 14.33
C ARG A 8 -6.09 50.19 15.77
N ILE A 9 -5.37 49.12 16.08
CA ILE A 9 -4.80 48.91 17.43
C ILE A 9 -3.83 50.04 17.75
N VAL A 10 -2.90 50.37 16.85
CA VAL A 10 -1.94 51.46 17.05
C VAL A 10 -2.64 52.80 17.27
N GLN A 11 -3.73 53.08 16.54
CA GLN A 11 -4.53 54.28 16.75
C GLN A 11 -5.17 54.32 18.14
N LEU A 12 -5.78 53.21 18.59
CA LEU A 12 -6.38 53.10 19.92
C LEU A 12 -5.33 53.17 21.04
N GLU A 13 -4.13 52.65 20.83
CA GLU A 13 -3.03 52.75 21.79
C GLU A 13 -2.56 54.22 21.95
N LYS A 14 -2.55 54.99 20.86
CA LYS A 14 -2.28 56.44 20.92
C LYS A 14 -3.40 57.20 21.63
N GLU A 15 -4.66 56.84 21.42
CA GLU A 15 -5.82 57.39 22.13
C GLU A 15 -5.70 57.12 23.65
N ILE A 16 -5.42 55.87 24.04
CA ILE A 16 -5.18 55.47 25.44
C ILE A 16 -4.04 56.28 26.05
N ALA A 17 -2.93 56.47 25.34
CA ALA A 17 -1.81 57.26 25.85
C ALA A 17 -2.21 58.73 26.11
N GLY A 18 -3.01 59.32 25.21
CA GLY A 18 -3.58 60.65 25.38
C GLY A 18 -4.51 60.77 26.60
N ASP A 19 -5.46 59.85 26.71
CA ASP A 19 -6.44 59.81 27.80
C ASP A 19 -5.77 59.55 29.16
N THR A 20 -4.74 58.70 29.18
CA THR A 20 -3.94 58.45 30.39
C THR A 20 -3.26 59.73 30.86
N ALA A 21 -2.65 60.49 29.95
CA ALA A 21 -2.01 61.77 30.30
C ALA A 21 -3.03 62.80 30.82
N GLN A 22 -4.23 62.85 30.24
CA GLN A 22 -5.31 63.71 30.74
C GLN A 22 -5.80 63.28 32.12
N MET A 23 -5.95 61.96 32.35
CA MET A 23 -6.36 61.40 33.63
C MET A 23 -5.34 61.71 34.73
N GLU A 24 -4.04 61.61 34.43
CA GLU A 24 -2.97 61.98 35.35
C GLU A 24 -2.98 63.49 35.67
N ALA A 25 -3.19 64.34 34.67
CA ALA A 25 -3.33 65.78 34.87
C ALA A 25 -4.53 66.11 35.77
N LYS A 26 -5.69 65.48 35.52
CA LYS A 26 -6.90 65.63 36.36
C LYS A 26 -6.68 65.11 37.77
N SER A 27 -5.93 64.03 37.94
CA SER A 27 -5.59 63.49 39.26
C SER A 27 -4.76 64.48 40.08
N LYS A 28 -3.78 65.15 39.46
CA LYS A 28 -3.01 66.22 40.09
C LYS A 28 -3.88 67.43 40.44
N GLU A 29 -4.80 67.82 39.56
CA GLU A 29 -5.76 68.92 39.80
C GLU A 29 -6.66 68.61 41.01
N ILE A 30 -7.16 67.38 41.10
CA ILE A 30 -7.97 66.89 42.22
C ILE A 30 -7.18 66.95 43.52
N GLU A 31 -5.92 66.52 43.56
CA GLU A 31 -5.10 66.62 44.78
C GLU A 31 -4.94 68.08 45.26
N LEU A 32 -4.74 69.02 44.34
CA LEU A 32 -4.60 70.44 44.68
C LEU A 32 -5.92 71.00 45.23
N VAL A 33 -7.04 70.72 44.56
CA VAL A 33 -8.36 71.18 45.00
C VAL A 33 -8.78 70.52 46.31
N GLN A 34 -8.41 69.27 46.56
CA GLN A 34 -8.67 68.61 47.85
C GLN A 34 -7.89 69.25 49.00
N LYS A 35 -6.64 69.67 48.78
CA LYS A 35 -5.85 70.42 49.77
C LYS A 35 -6.46 71.79 50.05
N GLU A 36 -6.91 72.49 49.00
CA GLU A 36 -7.63 73.76 49.16
C GLU A 36 -8.94 73.54 49.94
N LEU A 37 -9.73 72.54 49.57
CA LEU A 37 -11.00 72.23 50.20
C LEU A 37 -10.84 71.91 51.69
N ALA A 38 -9.80 71.16 52.07
CA ALA A 38 -9.49 70.89 53.47
C ALA A 38 -9.24 72.19 54.26
N SER A 39 -8.49 73.12 53.67
CA SER A 39 -8.19 74.43 54.27
C SER A 39 -9.45 75.30 54.39
N VAL A 40 -10.26 75.34 53.32
CA VAL A 40 -11.53 76.06 53.25
C VAL A 40 -12.52 75.53 54.29
N ARG A 41 -12.63 74.21 54.48
CA ARG A 41 -13.47 73.59 55.53
C ARG A 41 -13.07 74.03 56.94
N VAL A 42 -11.77 74.08 57.24
CA VAL A 42 -11.26 74.55 58.54
C VAL A 42 -11.59 76.03 58.76
N LEU A 43 -11.40 76.88 57.75
CA LEU A 43 -11.71 78.31 57.84
C LEU A 43 -13.21 78.57 58.02
N TRP A 44 -14.07 77.80 57.34
CA TRP A 44 -15.52 77.88 57.50
C TRP A 44 -15.97 77.47 58.91
N GLY A 45 -15.38 76.41 59.48
CA GLY A 45 -15.65 75.99 60.87
C GLY A 45 -15.28 77.08 61.89
N LYS A 46 -14.33 77.95 61.57
CA LYS A 46 -13.97 79.15 62.35
C LYS A 46 -14.79 80.40 62.00
N LYS A 47 -15.78 80.29 61.10
CA LYS A 47 -16.62 81.39 60.57
C LYS A 47 -15.84 82.52 59.87
N LEU A 48 -14.69 82.20 59.27
CA LEU A 48 -13.80 83.18 58.61
C LEU A 48 -14.08 83.36 57.12
N ILE A 49 -14.98 82.55 56.54
CA ILE A 49 -15.34 82.58 55.11
C ILE A 49 -16.84 82.31 54.91
N SER A 50 -17.38 82.67 53.74
CA SER A 50 -18.76 82.39 53.37
C SER A 50 -19.00 80.91 53.01
N ILE A 51 -20.24 80.44 53.17
CA ILE A 51 -20.68 79.10 52.75
C ILE A 51 -20.58 78.93 51.22
N ASP A 52 -20.72 80.01 50.45
CA ASP A 52 -20.61 79.99 48.99
C ASP A 52 -19.21 79.57 48.54
N ARG A 53 -18.14 79.99 49.25
CA ARG A 53 -16.77 79.59 48.95
C ARG A 53 -16.51 78.12 49.24
N LEU A 54 -17.09 77.59 50.32
CA LEU A 54 -17.00 76.17 50.64
C LEU A 54 -17.71 75.34 49.56
N THR A 55 -18.97 75.64 49.29
CA THR A 55 -19.78 74.89 48.32
C THR A 55 -19.28 75.03 46.88
N SER A 56 -18.68 76.16 46.50
CA SER A 56 -18.03 76.28 45.18
C SER A 56 -16.84 75.33 45.05
N THR A 57 -16.01 75.23 46.10
CA THR A 57 -14.82 74.36 46.11
C THR A 57 -15.21 72.88 46.15
N GLU A 58 -16.28 72.52 46.88
CA GLU A 58 -16.81 71.15 46.89
C GLU A 58 -17.39 70.73 45.54
N ARG A 59 -18.13 71.63 44.87
CA ARG A 59 -18.62 71.38 43.51
C ARG A 59 -17.50 71.21 42.51
N GLU A 60 -16.43 72.01 42.63
CA GLU A 60 -15.23 71.88 41.78
C GLU A 60 -14.56 70.52 41.96
N ALA A 61 -14.31 70.10 43.22
CA ALA A 61 -13.73 68.79 43.51
C ALA A 61 -14.58 67.64 42.92
N THR A 62 -15.90 67.74 43.06
CA THR A 62 -16.85 66.73 42.56
C THR A 62 -16.87 66.70 41.02
N ARG A 63 -16.82 67.86 40.38
CA ARG A 63 -16.74 67.97 38.91
C ARG A 63 -15.49 67.30 38.37
N LEU A 64 -14.32 67.60 38.95
CA LEU A 64 -13.05 67.01 38.53
C LEU A 64 -13.02 65.49 38.73
N ASP A 65 -13.59 64.99 39.82
CA ASP A 65 -13.70 63.55 40.07
C ASP A 65 -14.59 62.86 39.02
N GLY A 66 -15.70 63.50 38.64
CA GLY A 66 -16.56 63.05 37.54
C GLY A 66 -15.86 63.04 36.18
N GLU A 67 -15.11 64.09 35.85
CA GLU A 67 -14.30 64.17 34.62
C GLU A 67 -13.23 63.07 34.59
N ARG A 68 -12.54 62.82 35.72
CA ARG A 68 -11.58 61.70 35.83
C ARG A 68 -12.29 60.36 35.63
N GLY A 69 -13.48 60.17 36.21
CA GLY A 69 -14.28 58.96 36.04
C GLY A 69 -14.67 58.70 34.57
N GLN A 70 -14.99 59.75 33.82
CA GLN A 70 -15.26 59.64 32.37
C GLN A 70 -14.02 59.18 31.59
N LEU A 71 -12.83 59.71 31.90
CA LEU A 71 -11.57 59.28 31.29
C LEU A 71 -11.24 57.83 31.60
N VAL A 72 -11.44 57.38 32.84
CA VAL A 72 -11.24 55.97 33.23
C VAL A 72 -12.17 55.05 32.44
N ALA A 73 -13.44 55.42 32.27
CA ALA A 73 -14.38 54.64 31.48
C ALA A 73 -13.99 54.59 29.98
N ALA A 74 -13.55 55.72 29.42
CA ALA A 74 -13.07 55.80 28.03
C ALA A 74 -11.84 54.90 27.81
N LEU A 75 -10.87 54.94 28.74
CA LEU A 75 -9.68 54.10 28.71
C LEU A 75 -10.04 52.60 28.72
N ALA A 76 -10.93 52.19 29.62
CA ALA A 76 -11.39 50.81 29.71
C ALA A 76 -12.10 50.37 28.42
N GLN A 77 -12.91 51.25 27.83
CA GLN A 77 -13.59 50.97 26.56
C GLN A 77 -12.59 50.82 25.40
N ALA A 78 -11.59 51.69 25.31
CA ALA A 78 -10.55 51.59 24.29
C ALA A 78 -9.71 50.31 24.42
N GLN A 79 -9.36 49.92 25.66
CA GLN A 79 -8.69 48.65 25.95
C GLN A 79 -9.54 47.44 25.55
N GLY A 80 -10.84 47.47 25.84
CA GLY A 80 -11.79 46.43 25.41
C GLY A 80 -11.85 46.30 23.88
N ARG A 81 -11.89 47.42 23.16
CA ARG A 81 -11.85 47.42 21.67
C ARG A 81 -10.54 46.82 21.14
N ILE A 82 -9.39 47.12 21.75
CA ILE A 82 -8.11 46.50 21.36
C ILE A 82 -8.16 44.98 21.56
N ALA A 83 -8.70 44.50 22.69
CA ALA A 83 -8.81 43.07 22.96
C ALA A 83 -9.71 42.37 21.93
N GLU A 84 -10.84 42.97 21.57
CA GLU A 84 -11.74 42.47 20.52
C GLU A 84 -11.02 42.37 19.17
N ILE A 85 -10.29 43.42 18.76
CA ILE A 85 -9.55 43.41 17.49
C ILE A 85 -8.44 42.35 17.50
N LYS A 86 -7.76 42.15 18.64
CA LYS A 86 -6.75 41.08 18.77
C LYS A 86 -7.37 39.70 18.60
N LEU A 87 -8.55 39.45 19.17
CA LEU A 87 -9.28 38.20 18.97
C LEU A 87 -9.70 38.02 17.49
N GLN A 88 -10.13 39.09 16.82
CA GLN A 88 -10.43 39.04 15.38
C GLN A 88 -9.20 38.66 14.54
N ILE A 89 -8.02 39.19 14.87
CA ILE A 89 -6.78 38.81 14.18
C ILE A 89 -6.50 37.31 14.35
N ILE A 90 -6.62 36.79 15.57
CA ILE A 90 -6.44 35.35 15.88
C ILE A 90 -7.44 34.50 15.09
N GLN A 91 -8.71 34.93 15.01
CA GLN A 91 -9.72 34.21 14.24
C GLN A 91 -9.33 34.12 12.75
N ILE A 92 -8.84 35.21 12.16
CA ILE A 92 -8.39 35.21 10.76
C ILE A 92 -7.18 34.27 10.56
N ASP A 93 -6.26 34.18 11.53
CA ASP A 93 -5.16 33.19 11.49
C ASP A 93 -5.69 31.75 11.51
N LEU A 94 -6.66 31.47 12.38
CA LEU A 94 -7.24 30.14 12.51
C LEU A 94 -8.03 29.72 11.26
N ASP A 95 -8.81 30.65 10.71
CA ASP A 95 -9.60 30.42 9.50
C ASP A 95 -8.67 30.14 8.30
N LEU A 96 -7.61 30.94 8.13
CA LEU A 96 -6.60 30.72 7.09
C LEU A 96 -5.92 29.36 7.24
N SER A 97 -5.52 28.99 8.47
CA SER A 97 -4.91 27.69 8.73
C SER A 97 -5.87 26.54 8.38
N THR A 98 -7.15 26.70 8.69
CA THR A 98 -8.19 25.70 8.39
C THR A 98 -8.40 25.55 6.89
N GLU A 99 -8.46 26.66 6.16
CA GLU A 99 -8.57 26.68 4.69
C GLU A 99 -7.36 26.02 4.03
N VAL A 100 -6.15 26.42 4.41
CA VAL A 100 -4.90 25.84 3.88
C VAL A 100 -4.82 24.33 4.15
N ASN A 101 -5.20 23.87 5.34
CA ASN A 101 -5.22 22.44 5.66
C ASN A 101 -6.28 21.67 4.84
N ARG A 102 -7.41 22.30 4.51
CA ARG A 102 -8.42 21.70 3.65
C ARG A 102 -7.90 21.55 2.23
N ASP A 103 -7.34 22.61 1.67
CA ASP A 103 -6.76 22.61 0.33
C ASP A 103 -5.63 21.59 0.21
N LEU A 104 -4.77 21.50 1.24
CA LEU A 104 -3.69 20.52 1.28
C LEU A 104 -4.23 19.08 1.21
N ARG A 105 -5.26 18.75 1.99
CA ARG A 105 -5.89 17.42 1.96
C ARG A 105 -6.51 17.10 0.61
N ASP A 106 -7.15 18.09 -0.02
CA ASP A 106 -7.75 17.92 -1.34
C ASP A 106 -6.68 17.69 -2.43
N ILE A 107 -5.55 18.41 -2.35
CA ILE A 107 -4.40 18.23 -3.25
C ILE A 107 -3.71 16.89 -3.03
N ASP A 108 -3.50 16.48 -1.78
CA ASP A 108 -2.91 15.17 -1.44
C ASP A 108 -3.79 14.02 -1.96
N GLY A 109 -5.11 14.14 -1.79
CA GLY A 109 -6.07 13.18 -2.34
C GLY A 109 -5.98 13.06 -3.87
N LYS A 110 -5.96 14.21 -4.58
CA LYS A 110 -5.78 14.24 -6.04
C LYS A 110 -4.42 13.69 -6.48
N THR A 111 -3.38 13.96 -5.71
CA THR A 111 -2.02 13.47 -6.00
C THR A 111 -1.96 11.96 -5.88
N GLY A 112 -2.58 11.38 -4.83
CA GLY A 112 -2.72 9.94 -4.68
C GLY A 112 -3.49 9.30 -5.84
N GLU A 113 -4.62 9.89 -6.23
CA GLU A 113 -5.40 9.40 -7.37
C GLU A 113 -4.60 9.43 -8.69
N LEU A 114 -3.91 10.54 -8.97
CA LEU A 114 -3.09 10.70 -10.17
C LEU A 114 -1.90 9.74 -10.17
N PHE A 115 -1.33 9.45 -9.01
CA PHE A 115 -0.25 8.48 -8.87
C PHE A 115 -0.71 7.07 -9.24
N GLU A 116 -1.85 6.62 -8.72
CA GLU A 116 -2.43 5.32 -9.07
C GLU A 116 -2.76 5.22 -10.57
N ARG A 117 -3.33 6.29 -11.15
CA ARG A 117 -3.58 6.38 -12.59
C ARG A 117 -2.29 6.28 -13.40
N LYS A 118 -1.20 6.92 -12.93
CA LYS A 118 0.12 6.83 -13.56
C LYS A 118 0.65 5.40 -13.53
N VAL A 119 0.59 4.72 -12.38
CA VAL A 119 1.05 3.32 -12.25
C VAL A 119 0.27 2.40 -13.20
N ALA A 120 -1.06 2.55 -13.27
CA ALA A 120 -1.89 1.78 -14.19
C ALA A 120 -1.53 2.06 -15.67
N ALA A 121 -1.30 3.33 -16.03
CA ALA A 121 -0.87 3.72 -17.38
C ALA A 121 0.53 3.19 -17.72
N GLU A 122 1.46 3.18 -16.77
CA GLU A 122 2.80 2.60 -16.93
C GLU A 122 2.74 1.08 -17.11
N ASP A 123 1.86 0.37 -16.39
CA ASP A 123 1.64 -1.07 -16.60
C ASP A 123 1.06 -1.35 -17.99
N GLN A 124 0.10 -0.55 -18.43
CA GLN A 124 -0.45 -0.65 -19.78
C GLN A 124 0.62 -0.40 -20.85
N LEU A 125 1.50 0.58 -20.65
CA LEU A 125 2.62 0.85 -21.55
C LEU A 125 3.61 -0.32 -21.61
N LYS A 126 3.95 -0.93 -20.47
CA LYS A 126 4.83 -2.12 -20.43
C LYS A 126 4.26 -3.31 -21.20
N ARG A 127 2.93 -3.44 -21.29
CA ARG A 127 2.25 -4.52 -22.02
C ARG A 127 2.22 -4.31 -23.54
N VAL A 128 2.66 -3.16 -24.03
CA VAL A 128 2.85 -2.92 -25.48
C VAL A 128 4.01 -3.77 -26.01
N ASP A 129 5.10 -3.87 -25.24
CA ASP A 129 6.26 -4.68 -25.57
C ASP A 129 6.10 -6.09 -25.01
N ILE A 130 5.67 -7.03 -25.85
CA ILE A 130 5.45 -8.42 -25.45
C ILE A 130 6.79 -9.16 -25.45
N ARG A 131 7.27 -9.50 -24.25
CA ARG A 131 8.52 -10.24 -24.03
C ARG A 131 8.23 -11.71 -23.69
N ALA A 132 9.14 -12.60 -24.11
CA ALA A 132 9.07 -14.00 -23.71
C ALA A 132 9.32 -14.13 -22.18
N PRO A 133 8.53 -14.94 -21.45
CA PRO A 133 8.69 -15.11 -20.01
C PRO A 133 9.93 -15.94 -19.62
N GLN A 134 10.48 -16.71 -20.56
CA GLN A 134 11.65 -17.56 -20.38
C GLN A 134 12.34 -17.78 -21.73
N ASP A 135 13.62 -18.14 -21.68
CA ASP A 135 14.40 -18.52 -22.85
C ASP A 135 13.88 -19.82 -23.47
N GLY A 136 13.82 -19.88 -24.79
CA GLY A 136 13.26 -21.02 -25.50
C GLY A 136 13.10 -20.77 -27.00
N VAL A 137 12.59 -21.79 -27.69
CA VAL A 137 12.30 -21.75 -29.13
C VAL A 137 10.83 -21.47 -29.36
N VAL A 138 10.53 -20.57 -30.32
CA VAL A 138 9.15 -20.31 -30.76
C VAL A 138 8.65 -21.48 -31.60
N GLN A 139 7.67 -22.23 -31.10
CA GLN A 139 7.06 -23.37 -31.79
C GLN A 139 5.99 -22.92 -32.78
N GLN A 140 5.15 -21.96 -32.38
CA GLN A 140 4.04 -21.48 -33.20
C GLN A 140 3.85 -19.98 -32.99
N SER A 141 3.70 -19.23 -34.08
CA SER A 141 3.34 -17.81 -34.08
C SER A 141 2.02 -17.63 -34.80
N LEU A 142 1.03 -17.04 -34.10
CA LEU A 142 -0.32 -16.81 -34.60
C LEU A 142 -0.52 -15.37 -35.11
N ALA A 143 0.34 -14.43 -34.70
CA ALA A 143 0.31 -13.03 -35.16
C ALA A 143 1.60 -12.68 -35.91
N TYR A 144 1.52 -12.64 -37.25
CA TYR A 144 2.66 -12.40 -38.14
C TYR A 144 2.47 -11.18 -39.07
N THR A 145 1.34 -10.46 -38.96
CA THR A 145 1.00 -9.33 -39.83
C THR A 145 1.32 -7.98 -39.19
N ILE A 146 2.13 -7.17 -39.87
CA ILE A 146 2.41 -5.78 -39.47
C ILE A 146 1.12 -4.96 -39.61
N GLY A 147 0.69 -4.31 -38.53
CA GLY A 147 -0.57 -3.54 -38.48
C GLY A 147 -1.82 -4.39 -38.19
N GLY A 148 -1.67 -5.68 -37.91
CA GLY A 148 -2.76 -6.52 -37.42
C GLY A 148 -3.19 -6.14 -36.00
N VAL A 149 -4.50 -6.21 -35.73
CA VAL A 149 -5.07 -5.96 -34.39
C VAL A 149 -5.23 -7.28 -33.65
N ILE A 150 -4.70 -7.36 -32.42
CA ILE A 150 -4.82 -8.51 -31.53
C ILE A 150 -5.83 -8.23 -30.41
N GLN A 151 -6.61 -9.23 -30.02
CA GLN A 151 -7.57 -9.12 -28.92
C GLN A 151 -6.90 -9.39 -27.57
N PRO A 152 -7.40 -8.80 -26.46
CA PRO A 152 -6.92 -9.13 -25.12
C PRO A 152 -7.01 -10.63 -24.82
N GLY A 153 -5.91 -11.22 -24.35
CA GLY A 153 -5.85 -12.65 -24.01
C GLY A 153 -5.69 -13.59 -25.20
N GLN A 154 -5.61 -13.08 -26.44
CA GLN A 154 -5.32 -13.88 -27.61
C GLN A 154 -3.88 -14.42 -27.53
N THR A 155 -3.71 -15.72 -27.77
CA THR A 155 -2.38 -16.33 -27.88
C THR A 155 -1.65 -15.79 -29.12
N ILE A 156 -0.46 -15.24 -28.92
CA ILE A 156 0.36 -14.64 -29.99
C ILE A 156 1.47 -15.59 -30.43
N MET A 157 2.21 -16.14 -29.47
CA MET A 157 3.30 -17.09 -29.71
C MET A 157 3.33 -18.16 -28.61
N GLN A 158 3.74 -19.37 -28.98
CA GLN A 158 4.04 -20.46 -28.06
C GLN A 158 5.55 -20.66 -28.01
N VAL A 159 6.12 -20.55 -26.80
CA VAL A 159 7.56 -20.71 -26.54
C VAL A 159 7.78 -22.01 -25.79
N VAL A 160 8.68 -22.85 -26.30
CA VAL A 160 9.11 -24.10 -25.66
C VAL A 160 10.45 -23.83 -24.96
N PRO A 161 10.57 -24.03 -23.64
CA PRO A 161 11.80 -23.73 -22.90
C PRO A 161 12.97 -24.61 -23.31
N ASP A 162 14.17 -24.05 -23.33
CA ASP A 162 15.39 -24.82 -23.68
C ASP A 162 15.89 -25.72 -22.52
N ASN A 163 15.51 -25.39 -21.28
CA ASN A 163 16.07 -25.99 -20.06
C ASN A 163 15.21 -27.06 -19.40
N ASP A 164 14.19 -27.59 -20.09
CA ASP A 164 13.41 -28.66 -19.49
C ASP A 164 14.20 -29.98 -19.55
N SER A 165 14.43 -30.60 -18.40
CA SER A 165 15.12 -31.89 -18.35
C SER A 165 14.24 -32.92 -19.07
N LEU A 166 14.73 -33.49 -20.18
CA LEU A 166 14.01 -34.49 -20.93
C LEU A 166 13.60 -35.64 -20.01
N ALA A 167 12.29 -35.75 -19.76
CA ALA A 167 11.70 -36.83 -18.99
C ALA A 167 10.98 -37.78 -19.94
N VAL A 168 11.10 -39.08 -19.70
CA VAL A 168 10.39 -40.09 -20.50
C VAL A 168 9.06 -40.38 -19.83
N GLU A 169 7.98 -40.27 -20.61
CA GLU A 169 6.65 -40.63 -20.17
C GLU A 169 6.31 -42.04 -20.67
N ALA A 170 6.20 -42.98 -19.74
CA ALA A 170 5.83 -44.35 -20.00
C ALA A 170 4.33 -44.55 -19.73
N LYS A 171 3.64 -45.27 -20.62
CA LYS A 171 2.24 -45.67 -20.45
C LYS A 171 2.19 -47.08 -19.88
N ILE A 172 1.59 -47.23 -18.70
CA ILE A 172 1.52 -48.50 -17.97
C ILE A 172 0.07 -48.99 -17.93
N ALA A 173 -0.12 -50.30 -18.14
CA ALA A 173 -1.44 -50.91 -18.06
C ALA A 173 -1.99 -50.85 -16.63
N PRO A 174 -3.30 -50.61 -16.43
CA PRO A 174 -3.90 -50.57 -15.09
C PRO A 174 -3.72 -51.86 -14.28
N SER A 175 -3.53 -53.00 -14.95
CA SER A 175 -3.24 -54.29 -14.30
C SER A 175 -1.89 -54.33 -13.60
N ASP A 176 -0.95 -53.49 -14.01
CA ASP A 176 0.46 -53.57 -13.60
C ASP A 176 0.84 -52.49 -12.58
N ILE A 177 -0.10 -51.60 -12.22
CA ILE A 177 0.12 -50.48 -11.30
C ILE A 177 0.52 -50.95 -9.89
N ASP A 178 0.12 -52.16 -9.50
CA ASP A 178 0.40 -52.77 -8.20
C ASP A 178 1.90 -53.06 -7.98
N GLN A 179 2.69 -53.11 -9.06
CA GLN A 179 4.11 -53.44 -9.06
C GLN A 179 5.02 -52.21 -9.22
N LEU A 180 4.46 -51.00 -9.25
CA LEU A 180 5.20 -49.76 -9.44
C LEU A 180 5.26 -48.92 -8.15
N TRP A 181 6.45 -48.39 -7.86
CA TRP A 181 6.65 -47.40 -6.80
C TRP A 181 7.71 -46.36 -7.20
N GLY A 182 7.66 -45.19 -6.55
CA GLY A 182 8.65 -44.13 -6.78
C GLY A 182 10.07 -44.58 -6.40
N GLY A 183 11.06 -44.22 -7.21
CA GLY A 183 12.47 -44.57 -7.00
C GLY A 183 12.91 -45.89 -7.65
N GLN A 184 12.02 -46.60 -8.34
CA GLN A 184 12.34 -47.85 -9.03
C GLN A 184 13.26 -47.62 -10.23
N SER A 185 14.26 -48.48 -10.40
CA SER A 185 15.14 -48.42 -11.58
C SER A 185 14.40 -48.89 -12.83
N ALA A 186 14.43 -48.06 -13.86
CA ALA A 186 13.90 -48.33 -15.17
C ALA A 186 15.04 -48.30 -16.20
N SER A 187 14.88 -49.08 -17.25
CA SER A 187 15.87 -49.20 -18.30
C SER A 187 15.22 -48.83 -19.62
N LEU A 188 15.67 -47.73 -20.19
CA LEU A 188 15.07 -47.04 -21.32
C LEU A 188 15.78 -47.45 -22.61
N ARG A 189 14.99 -47.88 -23.59
CA ARG A 189 15.44 -48.25 -24.93
C ARG A 189 14.79 -47.35 -25.95
N PHE A 190 15.59 -46.50 -26.59
CA PHE A 190 15.13 -45.59 -27.63
C PHE A 190 15.01 -46.37 -28.95
N SER A 191 13.78 -46.73 -29.33
CA SER A 191 13.51 -47.56 -30.52
C SER A 191 13.82 -46.85 -31.84
N ALA A 192 14.00 -45.53 -31.80
CA ALA A 192 14.40 -44.71 -32.94
C ALA A 192 15.88 -44.91 -33.37
N PHE A 193 16.73 -45.54 -32.54
CA PHE A 193 18.15 -45.75 -32.83
C PHE A 193 18.50 -47.22 -33.08
N ASN A 194 19.67 -47.45 -33.69
CA ASN A 194 20.12 -48.80 -34.02
C ASN A 194 20.41 -49.62 -32.75
N GLN A 195 19.57 -50.62 -32.50
CA GLN A 195 19.57 -51.45 -31.29
C GLN A 195 20.88 -52.24 -31.06
N ARG A 196 21.74 -52.38 -32.07
CA ARG A 196 23.05 -53.06 -31.94
C ARG A 196 24.16 -52.14 -31.43
N THR A 197 24.00 -50.82 -31.59
CA THR A 197 25.04 -49.83 -31.28
C THR A 197 24.65 -48.90 -30.14
N THR A 198 23.36 -48.71 -29.88
CA THR A 198 22.88 -47.79 -28.84
C THR A 198 22.77 -48.49 -27.48
N PRO A 199 23.46 -47.98 -26.43
CA PRO A 199 23.36 -48.54 -25.10
C PRO A 199 21.97 -48.31 -24.50
N GLN A 200 21.56 -49.21 -23.60
CA GLN A 200 20.36 -49.02 -22.79
C GLN A 200 20.65 -48.00 -21.70
N ILE A 201 19.71 -47.08 -21.49
CA ILE A 201 19.89 -45.92 -20.61
C ILE A 201 19.19 -46.18 -19.28
N GLU A 202 19.89 -45.95 -18.18
CA GLU A 202 19.30 -46.13 -16.85
C GLU A 202 18.51 -44.87 -16.42
N GLY A 203 17.27 -45.09 -16.00
CA GLY A 203 16.38 -44.07 -15.47
C GLY A 203 15.79 -44.49 -14.13
N VAL A 204 15.18 -43.53 -13.44
CA VAL A 204 14.49 -43.75 -12.16
C VAL A 204 13.07 -43.24 -12.29
N VAL A 205 12.11 -44.02 -11.78
CA VAL A 205 10.71 -43.60 -11.70
C VAL A 205 10.62 -42.41 -10.73
N GLU A 206 10.37 -41.21 -11.25
CA GLU A 206 10.27 -39.99 -10.46
C GLU A 206 8.84 -39.81 -9.93
N ARG A 207 7.84 -40.04 -10.79
CA ARG A 207 6.45 -39.83 -10.44
C ARG A 207 5.53 -40.80 -11.18
N ILE A 208 4.54 -41.31 -10.46
CA ILE A 208 3.44 -42.10 -11.01
C ILE A 208 2.20 -41.20 -10.92
N SER A 209 1.50 -41.00 -12.03
CA SER A 209 0.25 -40.24 -12.01
C SER A 209 -0.78 -40.98 -11.17
N PRO A 210 -1.48 -40.30 -10.24
CA PRO A 210 -2.51 -40.93 -9.41
C PRO A 210 -3.76 -41.32 -10.22
N ASP A 211 -3.95 -40.68 -11.37
CA ASP A 211 -5.15 -40.81 -12.19
C ASP A 211 -4.91 -41.65 -13.46
N ILE A 212 -5.92 -42.44 -13.81
CA ILE A 212 -5.96 -43.22 -15.04
C ILE A 212 -6.37 -42.31 -16.21
N THR A 213 -5.61 -42.36 -17.31
CA THR A 213 -5.89 -41.60 -18.53
C THR A 213 -6.37 -42.54 -19.61
N THR A 214 -7.49 -42.22 -20.28
CA THR A 214 -7.99 -42.97 -21.42
C THR A 214 -7.60 -42.29 -22.72
N ASP A 215 -6.94 -43.01 -23.62
CA ASP A 215 -6.65 -42.52 -24.96
C ASP A 215 -7.97 -42.37 -25.73
N GLN A 216 -8.36 -41.13 -26.08
CA GLN A 216 -9.62 -40.84 -26.76
C GLN A 216 -9.73 -41.50 -28.15
N ARG A 217 -8.59 -41.88 -28.77
CA ARG A 217 -8.56 -42.50 -30.10
C ARG A 217 -8.64 -44.03 -30.04
N THR A 218 -8.08 -44.65 -29.01
CA THR A 218 -7.97 -46.12 -28.91
C THR A 218 -8.86 -46.73 -27.82
N GLY A 219 -9.40 -45.92 -26.91
CA GLY A 219 -10.22 -46.37 -25.78
C GLY A 219 -9.43 -47.11 -24.69
N VAL A 220 -8.11 -47.24 -24.84
CA VAL A 220 -7.25 -47.93 -23.87
C VAL A 220 -6.94 -46.99 -22.71
N SER A 221 -7.23 -47.44 -21.50
CA SER A 221 -6.89 -46.74 -20.26
C SER A 221 -5.49 -47.13 -19.79
N TYR A 222 -4.69 -46.13 -19.38
CA TYR A 222 -3.31 -46.31 -18.92
C TYR A 222 -2.96 -45.34 -17.79
N TYR A 223 -2.00 -45.72 -16.95
CA TYR A 223 -1.34 -44.81 -16.03
C TYR A 223 -0.12 -44.20 -16.69
N THR A 224 0.12 -42.90 -16.44
CA THR A 224 1.31 -42.22 -16.93
C THR A 224 2.38 -42.24 -15.85
N VAL A 225 3.57 -42.71 -16.19
CA VAL A 225 4.72 -42.77 -15.30
C VAL A 225 5.85 -41.94 -15.89
N ARG A 226 6.34 -40.98 -15.11
CA ARG A 226 7.46 -40.13 -15.47
C ARG A 226 8.76 -40.75 -14.97
N ILE A 227 9.63 -41.07 -15.91
CA ILE A 227 10.95 -41.64 -15.67
C ILE A 227 11.99 -40.55 -15.96
N LYS A 228 12.78 -40.23 -14.94
CA LYS A 228 13.86 -39.26 -15.03
C LYS A 228 15.18 -39.97 -15.34
N THR A 229 15.94 -39.40 -16.25
CA THR A 229 17.27 -39.88 -16.62
C THR A 229 18.31 -38.85 -16.18
N THR A 230 19.49 -39.30 -15.76
CA THR A 230 20.58 -38.37 -15.42
C THR A 230 21.28 -37.88 -16.68
N ALA A 231 21.83 -36.65 -16.65
CA ALA A 231 22.55 -36.09 -17.78
C ALA A 231 23.77 -36.95 -18.21
N ALA A 232 24.39 -37.64 -17.24
CA ALA A 232 25.50 -38.57 -17.51
C ALA A 232 25.06 -39.79 -18.33
N GLU A 233 23.90 -40.36 -18.00
CA GLU A 233 23.33 -41.47 -18.75
C GLU A 233 22.87 -41.04 -20.16
N VAL A 234 22.29 -39.84 -20.30
CA VAL A 234 21.96 -39.29 -21.63
C VAL A 234 23.23 -39.06 -22.47
N ALA A 235 24.34 -38.63 -21.86
CA ALA A 235 25.60 -38.44 -22.58
C ALA A 235 26.21 -39.74 -23.13
N ARG A 236 25.83 -40.92 -22.58
CA ARG A 236 26.26 -42.23 -23.10
C ARG A 236 25.64 -42.56 -24.46
N LEU A 237 24.60 -41.84 -24.87
CA LEU A 237 24.02 -41.95 -26.22
C LEU A 237 24.91 -41.33 -27.32
N GLY A 238 26.01 -40.65 -26.95
CA GLY A 238 26.97 -40.08 -27.89
C GLY A 238 26.44 -38.81 -28.59
N GLU A 239 26.71 -38.66 -29.89
CA GLU A 239 26.32 -37.48 -30.69
C GLU A 239 24.82 -37.38 -31.02
N VAL A 240 24.01 -38.29 -30.47
CA VAL A 240 22.60 -38.43 -30.83
C VAL A 240 21.74 -37.48 -30.00
N LYS A 241 21.10 -36.52 -30.67
CA LYS A 241 20.19 -35.55 -30.02
C LYS A 241 18.80 -36.16 -29.82
N LEU A 242 18.36 -36.21 -28.56
CA LEU A 242 16.98 -36.54 -28.20
C LEU A 242 16.07 -35.33 -28.52
N VAL A 243 14.90 -35.59 -29.08
CA VAL A 243 13.89 -34.58 -29.43
C VAL A 243 12.55 -34.97 -28.78
N PRO A 244 11.77 -34.01 -28.25
CA PRO A 244 10.43 -34.29 -27.74
C PRO A 244 9.56 -35.03 -28.77
N GLY A 245 8.83 -36.07 -28.32
CA GLY A 245 7.96 -36.88 -29.17
C GLY A 245 8.59 -38.17 -29.73
N MET A 246 9.85 -38.46 -29.41
CA MET A 246 10.53 -39.71 -29.80
C MET A 246 9.94 -40.94 -29.07
N PRO A 247 9.68 -42.06 -29.75
CA PRO A 247 9.20 -43.28 -29.10
C PRO A 247 10.30 -43.93 -28.25
N VAL A 248 9.95 -44.35 -27.04
CA VAL A 248 10.84 -45.01 -26.09
C VAL A 248 10.13 -46.22 -25.51
N GLU A 249 10.85 -47.34 -25.43
CA GLU A 249 10.42 -48.53 -24.71
C GLU A 249 11.05 -48.51 -23.32
N SER A 250 10.23 -48.51 -22.28
CA SER A 250 10.68 -48.50 -20.88
C SER A 250 10.51 -49.87 -20.25
N PHE A 251 11.60 -50.44 -19.74
CA PHE A 251 11.57 -51.67 -18.95
C PHE A 251 11.77 -51.33 -17.48
N ILE A 252 10.69 -51.37 -16.70
CA ILE A 252 10.73 -51.09 -15.27
C ILE A 252 11.06 -52.39 -14.53
N LYS A 253 12.11 -52.39 -13.69
CA LYS A 253 12.52 -53.58 -12.94
C LYS A 253 11.55 -53.83 -11.78
N THR A 254 10.55 -54.67 -11.99
CA THR A 254 9.69 -55.18 -10.90
C THR A 254 10.46 -56.20 -10.07
N GLY A 255 10.16 -56.32 -8.77
CA GLY A 255 11.02 -57.04 -7.81
C GLY A 255 11.39 -58.48 -8.20
N ASP A 256 12.53 -58.96 -7.69
CA ASP A 256 13.06 -60.29 -7.97
C ASP A 256 12.07 -61.38 -7.54
N ARG A 257 11.49 -62.09 -8.51
CA ARG A 257 10.62 -63.25 -8.24
C ARG A 257 11.48 -64.49 -8.03
N SER A 258 11.32 -65.18 -6.89
CA SER A 258 11.88 -66.52 -6.69
C SER A 258 10.98 -67.57 -7.36
N VAL A 259 11.56 -68.68 -7.85
CA VAL A 259 10.80 -69.76 -8.52
C VAL A 259 9.66 -70.31 -7.64
N MET A 260 9.83 -70.25 -6.31
CA MET A 260 8.82 -70.64 -5.32
C MET A 260 7.53 -69.80 -5.43
N SER A 261 7.60 -68.54 -5.87
CA SER A 261 6.44 -67.65 -5.97
C SER A 261 5.46 -68.03 -7.09
N TYR A 262 5.90 -68.79 -8.10
CA TYR A 262 5.04 -69.24 -9.19
C TYR A 262 4.06 -70.35 -8.76
N LEU A 263 4.44 -71.15 -7.76
CA LEU A 263 3.64 -72.27 -7.27
C LEU A 263 2.60 -71.84 -6.22
N VAL A 264 2.90 -70.82 -5.41
CA VAL A 264 2.08 -70.46 -4.24
C VAL A 264 1.05 -69.36 -4.54
N LYS A 265 1.35 -68.43 -5.47
CA LYS A 265 0.46 -67.30 -5.79
C LYS A 265 -0.94 -67.70 -6.30
N PRO A 266 -1.11 -68.68 -7.21
CA PRO A 266 -2.46 -69.05 -7.68
C PRO A 266 -3.33 -69.69 -6.59
N LEU A 267 -2.74 -70.43 -5.65
CA LEU A 267 -3.43 -71.00 -4.49
C LEU A 267 -3.92 -69.92 -3.53
N GLN A 268 -3.08 -68.90 -3.29
CA GLN A 268 -3.41 -67.81 -2.37
C GLN A 268 -4.46 -66.86 -2.97
N ASP A 269 -4.37 -66.55 -4.27
CA ASP A 269 -5.37 -65.72 -4.96
C ASP A 269 -6.72 -66.43 -5.07
N GLN A 270 -6.77 -67.76 -5.25
CA GLN A 270 -8.02 -68.54 -5.22
C GLN A 270 -8.66 -68.58 -3.82
N ILE A 271 -7.88 -68.75 -2.75
CA ILE A 271 -8.40 -68.75 -1.38
C ILE A 271 -8.98 -67.36 -1.04
N THR A 272 -8.30 -66.28 -1.43
CA THR A 272 -8.75 -64.91 -1.13
C THR A 272 -9.98 -64.50 -1.95
N ARG A 273 -10.19 -65.10 -3.14
CA ARG A 273 -11.41 -64.90 -3.94
C ARG A 273 -12.61 -65.69 -3.40
N ALA A 274 -12.37 -66.89 -2.84
CA ALA A 274 -13.43 -67.75 -2.28
C ALA A 274 -14.00 -67.26 -0.93
N PHE A 275 -13.28 -66.39 -0.20
CA PHE A 275 -13.74 -65.76 1.04
C PHE A 275 -14.30 -64.33 0.85
N ARG A 276 -14.51 -63.91 -0.41
CA ARG A 276 -15.12 -62.61 -0.77
C ARG A 276 -16.41 -62.74 -1.59
N GLU A 277 -17.03 -63.93 -1.56
CA GLU A 277 -18.46 -64.14 -1.75
C GLU A 277 -19.08 -64.63 -0.43
#